data_AF-A0A2N2TIJ2-F1
#
_entry.id   AF-A0A2N2TIJ2-F1
#
_cell.length_a   1.000
_cell.length_b   1.000
_cell.length_c   1.000
_cell.angle_alpha   90.00
_cell.angle_beta   90.00
_cell.angle_gamma   90.00
#
_symmetry.space_group_name_H-M   'P 1'
#
loop_
_entity.id
_entity.type
_entity.pdbx_description
1 polymer ?
#
loop_
_entity_poly.entity_id
_entity_poly.type
_entity_poly.pdbx_seq_one_letter_code
_entity_poly.pdbx_strand_id
1 'polypeptide(L)'
;MSAGAGFDLEAILSRSRPALARAITLLENDRPGADGLMAELAPRRGRAHVVGITGAPGAGKSTLINSLLGEYAQRGRSVAVVAVDPSSPISGGSILGDRLRMDEHGSRDDVFIRSVSSRGHLGGLSRHAGRIIDVFDAVGYDVVIVETVGAGQSEVEIRHFADSNIVVCPPGLGDDVQAIKAGIIEIADLLVVNKADLPQAERTVLDLTSAVHLRHRTDWQVKVLRTVATSGEGAPELADAIEEHGRATGIGKRLKHQESPLAPLAGRGAGGEGSVAPQATDEELFAQLRRWRVAGKGVALATVVKTWGSSPRPEGSHLAVEAGGAFVGSVSGGCIEGAVIAEAQAAIVDGKPRLLEFGVSDERAWEVGLACGGRVQVFVEKIG
;
A
#
# COMPACT_ATOMS: atom_id res chain seq x y z
N MET A 1 25.83 11.47 21.75
CA MET A 1 26.56 11.26 20.48
C MET A 1 26.70 9.76 20.22
N SER A 2 25.76 9.12 19.50
CA SER A 2 25.85 7.71 19.12
C SER A 2 26.68 7.56 17.84
N ALA A 3 28.01 7.54 17.98
CA ALA A 3 28.97 7.50 16.88
C ALA A 3 29.02 6.18 16.05
N GLY A 4 27.96 5.34 16.10
CA GLY A 4 27.94 4.03 15.42
C GLY A 4 26.76 3.78 14.47
N ALA A 5 25.75 4.65 14.41
CA ALA A 5 24.47 4.32 13.79
C ALA A 5 24.19 4.98 12.43
N GLY A 6 25.01 5.96 11.99
CA GLY A 6 24.84 6.65 10.70
C GLY A 6 23.69 7.66 10.66
N PHE A 7 23.04 7.96 11.79
CA PHE A 7 21.97 8.97 11.92
C PHE A 7 22.09 9.75 13.25
N ASP A 8 21.49 10.94 13.28
CA ASP A 8 21.41 11.82 14.47
C ASP A 8 19.99 11.78 15.04
N LEU A 9 19.77 10.95 16.06
CA LEU A 9 18.45 10.71 16.64
C LEU A 9 17.87 11.97 17.31
N GLU A 10 18.70 12.77 17.97
CA GLU A 10 18.25 13.98 18.68
C GLU A 10 17.72 15.01 17.68
N ALA A 11 18.47 15.25 16.60
CA ALA A 11 18.03 16.14 15.53
C ALA A 11 16.79 15.62 14.78
N ILE A 12 16.63 14.31 14.65
CA ILE A 12 15.41 13.69 14.07
C ILE A 12 14.20 13.94 14.99
N LEU A 13 14.33 13.65 16.28
CA LEU A 13 13.27 13.84 17.26
C LEU A 13 12.88 15.32 17.44
N SER A 14 13.82 16.24 17.23
CA SER A 14 13.56 17.68 17.22
C SER A 14 12.99 18.20 15.89
N ARG A 15 12.61 17.30 14.96
CA ARG A 15 12.09 17.61 13.61
C ARG A 15 13.00 18.51 12.76
N SER A 16 14.32 18.39 12.91
CA SER A 16 15.23 19.08 12.02
C SER A 16 15.01 18.62 10.57
N ARG A 17 14.54 19.52 9.69
CA ARG A 17 14.24 19.22 8.28
C ARG A 17 15.38 18.48 7.56
N PRO A 18 16.66 18.90 7.67
CA PRO A 18 17.78 18.15 7.09
C PRO A 18 17.98 16.76 7.70
N ALA A 19 17.77 16.61 9.01
CA ALA A 19 17.91 15.32 9.69
C ALA A 19 16.80 14.35 9.27
N LEU A 20 15.56 14.81 9.19
CA LEU A 20 14.41 14.05 8.68
C LEU A 20 14.63 13.63 7.22
N ALA A 21 15.09 14.55 6.35
CA ALA A 21 15.39 14.21 4.96
C ALA A 21 16.47 13.13 4.83
N ARG A 22 17.52 13.18 5.67
CA ARG A 22 18.58 12.16 5.71
C ARG A 22 18.07 10.83 6.26
N ALA A 23 17.26 10.85 7.31
CA ALA A 23 16.63 9.67 7.88
C ALA A 23 15.74 8.95 6.84
N ILE A 24 14.89 9.71 6.15
CA ILE A 24 14.05 9.19 5.06
C ILE A 24 14.92 8.60 3.94
N THR A 25 15.98 9.31 3.51
CA THR A 25 16.90 8.81 2.48
C THR A 25 17.59 7.50 2.90
N LEU A 26 17.98 7.40 4.18
CA LEU A 26 18.59 6.20 4.76
C LEU A 26 17.62 5.01 4.75
N LEU A 27 16.35 5.24 5.10
CA LEU A 27 15.29 4.23 5.07
C LEU A 27 14.94 3.82 3.63
N GLU A 28 14.75 4.80 2.74
CA GLU A 28 14.40 4.54 1.34
C GLU A 28 15.44 3.68 0.64
N ASN A 29 16.73 3.85 0.93
CA ASN A 29 17.80 3.12 0.26
C ASN A 29 18.27 1.88 1.05
N ASP A 30 17.53 1.46 2.09
CA ASP A 30 17.87 0.35 3.00
C ASP A 30 19.35 0.37 3.43
N ARG A 31 19.86 1.56 3.75
CA ARG A 31 21.26 1.76 4.11
C ARG A 31 21.55 1.15 5.49
N PRO A 32 22.79 0.73 5.77
CA PRO A 32 23.18 0.32 7.12
C PRO A 32 22.78 1.37 8.15
N GLY A 33 22.08 0.94 9.21
CA GLY A 33 21.48 1.82 10.21
C GLY A 33 19.96 2.00 10.08
N ALA A 34 19.33 1.62 8.97
CA ALA A 34 17.88 1.72 8.77
C ALA A 34 17.07 0.98 9.84
N ASP A 35 17.40 -0.29 10.09
CA ASP A 35 16.70 -1.08 11.10
C ASP A 35 16.96 -0.56 12.52
N GLY A 36 18.18 -0.08 12.79
CA GLY A 36 18.53 0.55 14.07
C GLY A 36 17.73 1.82 14.32
N LEU A 37 17.57 2.67 13.30
CA LEU A 37 16.72 3.86 13.38
C LEU A 37 15.26 3.48 13.66
N MET A 38 14.72 2.49 12.94
CA MET A 38 13.34 2.03 13.17
C MET A 38 13.12 1.47 14.57
N ALA A 39 14.10 0.73 15.11
CA ALA A 39 14.04 0.22 16.48
C ALA A 39 14.01 1.34 17.52
N GLU A 40 14.80 2.40 17.33
CA GLU A 40 14.78 3.60 18.19
C GLU A 40 13.45 4.36 18.10
N LEU A 41 12.84 4.42 16.92
CA LEU A 41 11.58 5.13 16.72
C LEU A 41 10.35 4.32 17.17
N ALA A 42 10.45 2.99 17.19
CA ALA A 42 9.32 2.10 17.45
C ALA A 42 8.51 2.42 18.73
N PRO A 43 9.12 2.75 19.89
CA PRO A 43 8.38 3.07 21.12
C PRO A 43 7.63 4.41 21.09
N ARG A 44 7.82 5.21 20.04
CA ARG A 44 7.28 6.57 19.91
C ARG A 44 6.13 6.67 18.90
N ARG A 45 5.80 5.58 18.20
CA ARG A 45 4.72 5.50 17.20
C ARG A 45 3.33 5.47 17.85
N GLY A 46 2.30 5.62 17.04
CA GLY A 46 0.88 5.57 17.42
C GLY A 46 0.35 6.90 17.99
N ARG A 47 1.02 8.01 17.68
CA ARG A 47 0.71 9.35 18.22
C ARG A 47 0.10 10.27 17.18
N ALA A 48 0.52 10.14 15.92
CA ALA A 48 -0.05 10.88 14.82
C ALA A 48 -1.35 10.24 14.34
N HIS A 49 -2.30 11.06 13.91
CA HIS A 49 -3.43 10.58 13.12
C HIS A 49 -2.99 10.36 11.68
N VAL A 50 -2.89 9.10 11.24
CA VAL A 50 -2.53 8.80 9.85
C VAL A 50 -3.78 8.75 8.97
N VAL A 51 -3.80 9.56 7.93
CA VAL A 51 -4.95 9.76 7.04
C VAL A 51 -4.58 9.38 5.62
N GLY A 52 -5.23 8.37 5.08
CA GLY A 52 -5.07 7.94 3.70
C GLY A 52 -6.04 8.67 2.79
N ILE A 53 -5.56 9.24 1.69
CA ILE A 53 -6.38 9.88 0.67
C ILE A 53 -6.15 9.19 -0.68
N THR A 54 -7.23 8.66 -1.25
CA THR A 54 -7.23 7.95 -2.54
C THR A 54 -8.41 8.37 -3.42
N GLY A 55 -8.48 7.82 -4.62
CA GLY A 55 -9.52 8.11 -5.62
C GLY A 55 -8.96 8.33 -7.02
N ALA A 56 -9.86 8.34 -8.01
CA ALA A 56 -9.53 8.37 -9.43
C ALA A 56 -8.59 9.53 -9.86
N PRO A 57 -7.87 9.42 -10.98
CA PRO A 57 -7.05 10.50 -11.52
C PRO A 57 -7.96 11.68 -11.87
N GLY A 58 -7.49 12.91 -11.63
CA GLY A 58 -8.28 14.10 -11.91
C GLY A 58 -9.41 14.39 -10.92
N ALA A 59 -9.65 13.56 -9.89
CA ALA A 59 -10.57 13.86 -8.78
C ALA A 59 -10.15 15.10 -7.95
N GLY A 60 -8.90 15.55 -8.09
CA GLY A 60 -8.37 16.74 -7.42
C GLY A 60 -7.78 16.48 -6.03
N LYS A 61 -7.24 15.28 -5.79
CA LYS A 61 -6.63 14.86 -4.51
C LYS A 61 -5.50 15.79 -4.04
N SER A 62 -4.47 16.02 -4.85
CA SER A 62 -3.35 16.89 -4.47
C SER A 62 -3.81 18.32 -4.16
N THR A 63 -4.81 18.85 -4.90
CA THR A 63 -5.42 20.16 -4.61
C THR A 63 -6.20 20.15 -3.30
N LEU A 64 -6.94 19.08 -3.01
CA LEU A 64 -7.67 18.90 -1.75
C LEU A 64 -6.71 18.78 -0.56
N ILE A 65 -5.61 18.04 -0.72
CA ILE A 65 -4.56 17.94 0.29
C ILE A 65 -3.95 19.31 0.56
N ASN A 66 -3.65 20.10 -0.49
CA ASN A 66 -3.15 21.46 -0.29
C ASN A 66 -4.12 22.33 0.52
N SER A 67 -5.42 22.26 0.21
CA SER A 67 -6.44 22.96 0.98
C SER A 67 -6.52 22.49 2.44
N LEU A 68 -6.43 21.17 2.70
CA LEU A 68 -6.38 20.62 4.05
C LEU A 68 -5.12 21.04 4.81
N LEU A 69 -3.97 21.15 4.14
CA LEU A 69 -2.75 21.68 4.77
C LEU A 69 -2.96 23.11 5.26
N GLY A 70 -3.60 23.95 4.44
CA GLY A 70 -3.98 25.31 4.84
C GLY A 70 -4.88 25.34 6.07
N GLU A 71 -5.91 24.48 6.10
CA GLU A 71 -6.85 24.35 7.22
C GLU A 71 -6.15 23.86 8.51
N TYR A 72 -5.40 22.77 8.44
CA TYR A 72 -4.68 22.24 9.61
C TYR A 72 -3.66 23.23 10.16
N ALA A 73 -2.99 23.97 9.28
CA ALA A 73 -2.04 24.97 9.72
C ALA A 73 -2.73 26.20 10.35
N GLN A 74 -3.96 26.55 9.95
CA GLN A 74 -4.78 27.54 10.67
C GLN A 74 -5.18 27.04 12.07
N ARG A 75 -5.39 25.72 12.22
CA ARG A 75 -5.63 25.06 13.51
C ARG A 75 -4.37 24.88 14.36
N GLY A 76 -3.20 25.31 13.88
CA GLY A 76 -1.91 25.13 14.57
C GLY A 76 -1.47 23.66 14.66
N ARG A 77 -1.92 22.80 13.73
CA ARG A 77 -1.55 21.39 13.65
C ARG A 77 -0.37 21.21 12.72
N SER A 78 0.60 20.40 13.16
CA SER A 78 1.72 19.99 12.33
C SER A 78 1.33 18.82 11.41
N VAL A 79 1.66 18.92 10.13
CA VAL A 79 1.24 17.94 9.11
C VAL A 79 2.42 17.45 8.28
N ALA A 80 2.54 16.13 8.13
CA ALA A 80 3.43 15.53 7.15
C ALA A 80 2.62 14.92 5.99
N VAL A 81 3.13 15.02 4.75
CA VAL A 81 2.51 14.40 3.57
C VAL A 81 3.49 13.41 2.94
N VAL A 82 3.02 12.18 2.73
CA VAL A 82 3.70 11.11 2.02
C VAL A 82 2.93 10.83 0.73
N ALA A 83 3.39 11.40 -0.38
CA ALA A 83 2.81 11.15 -1.70
C ALA A 83 3.46 9.92 -2.32
N VAL A 84 2.67 8.88 -2.61
CA VAL A 84 3.15 7.60 -3.15
C VAL A 84 2.81 7.51 -4.64
N ASP A 85 3.83 7.67 -5.47
CA ASP A 85 3.73 7.64 -6.94
C ASP A 85 4.15 6.29 -7.52
N PRO A 86 3.58 5.87 -8.67
CA PRO A 86 4.19 4.82 -9.49
C PRO A 86 5.62 5.25 -9.87
N SER A 87 6.56 4.29 -9.88
CA SER A 87 7.91 4.56 -10.36
C SER A 87 7.91 4.95 -11.84
N SER A 88 8.65 6.01 -12.18
CA SER A 88 8.95 6.37 -13.57
C SER A 88 9.71 5.23 -14.25
N PRO A 89 9.23 4.72 -15.40
CA PRO A 89 9.92 3.68 -16.16
C PRO A 89 11.27 4.13 -16.74
N ILE A 90 11.47 5.45 -16.89
CA ILE A 90 12.63 6.03 -17.59
C ILE A 90 13.75 6.43 -16.62
N SER A 91 13.40 6.90 -15.42
CA SER A 91 14.38 7.43 -14.46
C SER A 91 14.45 6.66 -13.13
N GLY A 92 13.57 5.69 -12.89
CA GLY A 92 13.48 4.95 -11.62
C GLY A 92 13.00 5.79 -10.41
N GLY A 93 12.91 7.12 -10.55
CA GLY A 93 12.38 8.05 -9.56
C GLY A 93 10.86 8.18 -9.61
N SER A 94 10.26 8.87 -8.64
CA SER A 94 8.86 9.29 -8.77
C SER A 94 8.74 10.32 -9.91
N ILE A 95 7.63 10.31 -10.64
CA ILE A 95 7.26 11.42 -11.52
C ILE A 95 7.02 12.60 -10.57
N LEU A 96 8.05 13.43 -10.40
CA LEU A 96 8.16 14.63 -9.55
C LEU A 96 7.14 15.73 -9.92
N GLY A 97 5.90 15.39 -10.22
CA GLY A 97 4.85 16.31 -10.65
C GLY A 97 4.15 17.05 -9.51
N ASP A 98 4.01 16.42 -8.34
CA ASP A 98 3.18 16.98 -7.27
C ASP A 98 3.93 17.90 -6.30
N ARG A 99 5.28 17.87 -6.32
CA ARG A 99 6.11 18.82 -5.56
C ARG A 99 5.94 20.27 -6.02
N LEU A 100 5.56 20.48 -7.28
CA LEU A 100 5.35 21.81 -7.89
C LEU A 100 3.96 22.40 -7.59
N ARG A 101 3.07 21.65 -6.92
CA ARG A 101 1.67 22.08 -6.67
C ARG A 101 1.36 22.44 -5.22
N MET A 102 2.30 22.25 -4.30
CA MET A 102 2.13 22.49 -2.85
C MET A 102 3.13 23.52 -2.29
N ASP A 103 3.64 24.39 -3.16
CA ASP A 103 4.75 25.33 -2.88
C ASP A 103 4.38 26.38 -1.81
N GLU A 104 3.08 26.71 -1.67
CA GLU A 104 2.58 27.69 -0.70
C GLU A 104 2.76 27.23 0.77
N HIS A 105 2.76 25.92 1.02
CA HIS A 105 2.88 25.36 2.37
C HIS A 105 4.21 24.66 2.63
N GLY A 106 4.99 24.35 1.60
CA GLY A 106 6.29 23.69 1.72
C GLY A 106 7.34 24.49 2.50
N SER A 107 7.16 25.80 2.64
CA SER A 107 8.03 26.70 3.40
C SER A 107 7.71 26.77 4.90
N ARG A 108 6.55 26.25 5.35
CA ARG A 108 6.15 26.33 6.76
C ARG A 108 6.83 25.26 7.60
N ASP A 109 7.37 25.62 8.75
CA ASP A 109 8.13 24.70 9.61
C ASP A 109 7.28 23.53 10.17
N ASP A 110 5.96 23.73 10.28
CA ASP A 110 4.97 22.76 10.74
C ASP A 110 4.50 21.79 9.65
N VAL A 111 4.90 22.00 8.38
CA VAL A 111 4.56 21.14 7.25
C VAL A 111 5.79 20.45 6.67
N PHE A 112 5.69 19.16 6.36
CA PHE A 112 6.73 18.42 5.64
C PHE A 112 6.15 17.58 4.52
N ILE A 113 6.68 17.69 3.30
CA ILE A 113 6.16 16.96 2.13
C ILE A 113 7.26 16.08 1.54
N ARG A 114 6.96 14.79 1.37
CA ARG A 114 7.84 13.81 0.72
C ARG A 114 7.07 13.01 -0.33
N SER A 115 7.56 13.06 -1.56
CA SER A 115 7.17 12.09 -2.59
C SER A 115 8.05 10.86 -2.49
N VAL A 116 7.44 9.68 -2.61
CA VAL A 116 8.06 8.36 -2.54
C VAL A 116 7.62 7.57 -3.78
N SER A 117 8.54 6.86 -4.42
CA SER A 117 8.19 5.96 -5.53
C SER A 117 7.86 4.56 -5.01
N SER A 118 6.85 3.93 -5.60
CA SER A 118 6.42 2.55 -5.29
C SER A 118 7.38 1.45 -5.77
N ARG A 119 8.41 1.80 -6.57
CA ARG A 119 9.55 0.94 -6.99
C ARG A 119 9.17 -0.45 -7.52
N GLY A 120 8.09 -0.52 -8.29
CA GLY A 120 7.71 -1.75 -8.99
C GLY A 120 7.23 -2.88 -8.07
N HIS A 121 6.93 -2.59 -6.79
CA HIS A 121 6.18 -3.53 -5.96
C HIS A 121 4.74 -3.58 -6.48
N LEU A 122 4.35 -4.74 -7.03
CA LEU A 122 2.95 -5.08 -7.31
C LEU A 122 2.24 -5.23 -5.96
N GLY A 123 1.76 -4.11 -5.47
CA GLY A 123 1.27 -3.91 -4.10
C GLY A 123 1.60 -2.52 -3.54
N GLY A 124 1.60 -1.50 -4.42
CA GLY A 124 1.15 -0.11 -4.23
C GLY A 124 1.76 0.79 -3.16
N LEU A 125 1.89 0.37 -1.91
CA LEU A 125 2.58 1.09 -0.84
C LEU A 125 3.78 0.28 -0.39
N SER A 126 4.98 0.73 -0.78
CA SER A 126 6.22 0.03 -0.45
C SER A 126 6.44 -0.05 1.07
N ARG A 127 7.18 -1.07 1.52
CA ARG A 127 7.69 -1.17 2.90
C ARG A 127 8.34 0.14 3.37
N HIS A 128 8.95 0.87 2.44
CA HIS A 128 9.54 2.18 2.66
C HIS A 128 8.51 3.25 3.01
N ALA A 129 7.35 3.29 2.33
CA ALA A 129 6.29 4.23 2.66
C ALA A 129 5.79 4.05 4.10
N GLY A 130 5.58 2.80 4.55
CA GLY A 130 5.24 2.49 5.95
C GLY A 130 6.29 2.99 6.95
N ARG A 131 7.57 2.77 6.65
CA ARG A 131 8.70 3.24 7.48
C ARG A 131 8.77 4.78 7.54
N ILE A 132 8.48 5.46 6.42
CA ILE A 132 8.47 6.92 6.36
C ILE A 132 7.29 7.50 7.16
N ILE A 133 6.11 6.89 7.05
CA ILE A 133 4.94 7.24 7.88
C ILE A 133 5.29 7.10 9.37
N ASP A 134 5.92 5.98 9.74
CA ASP A 134 6.37 5.72 11.12
C ASP A 134 7.39 6.75 11.63
N VAL A 135 8.25 7.29 10.77
CA VAL A 135 9.17 8.39 11.16
C VAL A 135 8.36 9.62 11.56
N PHE A 136 7.43 10.07 10.72
CA PHE A 136 6.65 11.27 11.01
C PHE A 136 5.77 11.11 12.25
N ASP A 137 5.19 9.93 12.43
CA ASP A 137 4.44 9.56 13.63
C ASP A 137 5.34 9.61 14.88
N ALA A 138 6.51 8.96 14.83
CA ALA A 138 7.43 8.87 15.98
C ALA A 138 8.05 10.21 16.39
N VAL A 139 8.24 11.16 15.47
CA VAL A 139 8.71 12.52 15.77
C VAL A 139 7.57 13.48 16.17
N GLY A 140 6.33 12.99 16.17
CA GLY A 140 5.17 13.60 16.80
C GLY A 140 4.34 14.54 15.95
N TYR A 141 4.41 14.46 14.61
CA TYR A 141 3.47 15.21 13.77
C TYR A 141 2.02 14.93 14.22
N ASP A 142 1.15 15.95 14.22
CA ASP A 142 -0.24 15.77 14.64
C ASP A 142 -0.99 14.90 13.63
N VAL A 143 -0.74 15.15 12.33
CA VAL A 143 -1.39 14.46 11.22
C VAL A 143 -0.34 14.01 10.20
N VAL A 144 -0.47 12.77 9.71
CA VAL A 144 0.33 12.27 8.58
C VAL A 144 -0.63 11.90 7.45
N ILE A 145 -0.63 12.67 6.37
CA ILE A 145 -1.43 12.42 5.18
C ILE A 145 -0.64 11.51 4.24
N VAL A 146 -1.26 10.45 3.76
CA VAL A 146 -0.72 9.52 2.78
C VAL A 146 -1.57 9.61 1.51
N GLU A 147 -0.96 10.00 0.40
CA GLU A 147 -1.64 10.06 -0.89
C GLU A 147 -1.22 8.88 -1.76
N THR A 148 -2.18 8.20 -2.39
CA THR A 148 -1.91 7.19 -3.43
C THR A 148 -2.31 7.71 -4.81
N VAL A 149 -1.60 7.29 -5.85
CA VAL A 149 -1.98 7.59 -7.23
C VAL A 149 -3.12 6.70 -7.72
N GLY A 150 -4.08 7.31 -8.42
CA GLY A 150 -5.40 6.75 -8.70
C GLY A 150 -5.54 5.91 -9.96
N ALA A 151 -4.70 4.91 -10.23
CA ALA A 151 -4.83 4.13 -11.48
C ALA A 151 -4.60 2.62 -11.30
N GLY A 152 -4.88 2.04 -10.13
CA GLY A 152 -4.65 0.60 -9.92
C GLY A 152 -5.00 0.05 -8.55
N GLN A 153 -4.56 -1.20 -8.29
CA GLN A 153 -4.83 -1.97 -7.07
C GLN A 153 -4.27 -1.33 -5.78
N SER A 154 -3.38 -0.34 -5.89
CA SER A 154 -2.81 0.43 -4.77
C SER A 154 -3.84 1.19 -3.94
N GLU A 155 -5.03 1.47 -4.49
CA GLU A 155 -6.07 2.24 -3.80
C GLU A 155 -6.63 1.51 -2.58
N VAL A 156 -6.71 0.19 -2.61
CA VAL A 156 -7.26 -0.63 -1.50
C VAL A 156 -6.25 -0.79 -0.36
N GLU A 157 -4.96 -0.70 -0.66
CA GLU A 157 -3.88 -0.98 0.30
C GLU A 157 -3.67 0.14 1.31
N ILE A 158 -4.10 1.36 0.98
CA ILE A 158 -4.04 2.51 1.87
C ILE A 158 -4.69 2.22 3.23
N ARG A 159 -5.66 1.31 3.28
CA ARG A 159 -6.31 0.80 4.50
C ARG A 159 -5.34 0.20 5.52
N HIS A 160 -4.19 -0.30 5.08
CA HIS A 160 -3.18 -0.92 5.93
C HIS A 160 -2.18 0.10 6.51
N PHE A 161 -2.18 1.32 5.98
CA PHE A 161 -1.24 2.38 6.36
C PHE A 161 -1.92 3.55 7.06
N ALA A 162 -3.24 3.67 6.98
CA ALA A 162 -3.98 4.78 7.54
C ALA A 162 -4.96 4.35 8.64
N ASP A 163 -5.19 5.27 9.59
CA ASP A 163 -6.28 5.17 10.56
C ASP A 163 -7.60 5.69 9.97
N SER A 164 -7.57 6.71 9.11
CA SER A 164 -8.76 7.17 8.37
C SER A 164 -8.54 7.03 6.88
N ASN A 165 -9.45 6.37 6.18
CA ASN A 165 -9.40 6.23 4.73
C ASN A 165 -10.43 7.14 4.05
N ILE A 166 -9.95 8.05 3.22
CA ILE A 166 -10.73 9.04 2.49
C ILE A 166 -10.69 8.69 1.02
N VAL A 167 -11.87 8.52 0.42
CA VAL A 167 -12.01 8.30 -1.02
C VAL A 167 -12.59 9.57 -1.65
N VAL A 168 -11.81 10.16 -2.57
CA VAL A 168 -12.16 11.39 -3.29
C VAL A 168 -12.76 11.03 -4.66
N CYS A 169 -13.98 11.47 -4.87
CA CYS A 169 -14.77 11.26 -6.07
C CYS A 169 -14.96 12.58 -6.82
N PRO A 170 -14.78 12.63 -8.16
CA PRO A 170 -15.26 13.74 -8.96
C PRO A 170 -16.81 13.71 -9.08
N PRO A 171 -17.45 14.82 -9.49
CA PRO A 171 -18.86 14.83 -9.86
C PRO A 171 -19.10 14.08 -11.16
N GLY A 172 -20.30 13.55 -11.32
CA GLY A 172 -20.76 12.98 -12.59
C GLY A 172 -20.22 11.58 -12.86
N LEU A 173 -20.01 10.79 -11.82
CA LEU A 173 -19.57 9.40 -11.94
C LEU A 173 -20.54 8.51 -12.73
N GLY A 174 -21.83 8.85 -12.84
CA GLY A 174 -22.79 8.07 -13.63
C GLY A 174 -22.78 6.58 -13.27
N ASP A 175 -22.66 5.71 -14.28
CA ASP A 175 -22.54 4.25 -14.11
C ASP A 175 -21.19 3.83 -13.47
N ASP A 176 -20.17 4.69 -13.48
CA ASP A 176 -18.86 4.45 -12.86
C ASP A 176 -18.92 4.44 -11.32
N VAL A 177 -20.04 4.89 -10.73
CA VAL A 177 -20.32 4.61 -9.31
C VAL A 177 -20.29 3.09 -9.06
N GLN A 178 -20.72 2.27 -10.03
CA GLN A 178 -20.63 0.81 -9.93
C GLN A 178 -19.19 0.29 -10.09
N ALA A 179 -18.36 0.96 -10.87
CA ALA A 179 -16.93 0.62 -11.01
C ALA A 179 -16.15 0.93 -9.71
N ILE A 180 -16.44 2.06 -9.06
CA ILE A 180 -15.83 2.45 -7.76
C ILE A 180 -16.37 1.57 -6.61
N LYS A 181 -17.58 1.00 -6.74
CA LYS A 181 -18.17 0.06 -5.77
C LYS A 181 -17.37 -1.24 -5.62
N ALA A 182 -16.59 -1.67 -6.62
CA ALA A 182 -15.74 -2.85 -6.51
C ALA A 182 -14.44 -2.56 -5.74
N GLY A 183 -14.53 -2.48 -4.41
CA GLY A 183 -13.38 -2.47 -3.49
C GLY A 183 -12.92 -1.09 -2.96
N ILE A 184 -13.16 0.02 -3.67
CA ILE A 184 -12.69 1.35 -3.22
C ILE A 184 -13.67 1.98 -2.23
N ILE A 185 -14.98 1.92 -2.50
CA ILE A 185 -15.97 2.34 -1.49
C ILE A 185 -15.89 1.41 -0.25
N GLU A 186 -15.43 0.16 -0.39
CA GLU A 186 -15.21 -0.83 0.70
C GLU A 186 -14.31 -0.32 1.80
N ILE A 187 -13.27 0.40 1.44
CA ILE A 187 -12.28 0.88 2.39
C ILE A 187 -12.61 2.26 2.96
N ALA A 188 -13.59 2.99 2.41
CA ALA A 188 -13.84 4.38 2.79
C ALA A 188 -14.41 4.48 4.21
N ASP A 189 -13.74 5.27 5.05
CA ASP A 189 -14.28 5.78 6.31
C ASP A 189 -14.96 7.14 6.08
N LEU A 190 -14.49 7.89 5.08
CA LEU A 190 -15.08 9.13 4.57
C LEU A 190 -15.09 9.12 3.03
N LEU A 191 -16.18 9.62 2.44
CA LEU A 191 -16.29 9.87 1.01
C LEU A 191 -16.35 11.38 0.77
N VAL A 192 -15.60 11.86 -0.21
CA VAL A 192 -15.54 13.29 -0.55
C VAL A 192 -15.88 13.47 -2.02
N VAL A 193 -16.97 14.18 -2.31
CA VAL A 193 -17.27 14.66 -3.66
C VAL A 193 -16.59 16.01 -3.83
N ASN A 194 -15.42 16.00 -4.48
CA ASN A 194 -14.65 17.20 -4.75
C ASN A 194 -15.10 17.84 -6.07
N LYS A 195 -14.78 19.12 -6.28
CA LYS A 195 -15.31 19.96 -7.38
C LYS A 195 -16.83 20.09 -7.31
N ALA A 196 -17.34 20.27 -6.09
CA ALA A 196 -18.77 20.33 -5.82
C ALA A 196 -19.50 21.55 -6.42
N ASP A 197 -18.74 22.46 -7.04
CA ASP A 197 -19.16 23.59 -7.87
C ASP A 197 -19.57 23.17 -9.30
N LEU A 198 -19.14 22.00 -9.76
CA LEU A 198 -19.48 21.49 -11.09
C LEU A 198 -20.87 20.84 -11.14
N PRO A 199 -21.52 20.80 -12.32
CA PRO A 199 -22.77 20.07 -12.51
C PRO A 199 -22.67 18.61 -12.03
N GLN A 200 -23.80 18.05 -11.61
CA GLN A 200 -23.94 16.65 -11.15
C GLN A 200 -23.29 16.34 -9.79
N ALA A 201 -22.71 17.32 -9.10
CA ALA A 201 -22.18 17.13 -7.74
C ALA A 201 -23.25 16.66 -6.76
N GLU A 202 -24.40 17.34 -6.72
CA GLU A 202 -25.53 16.97 -5.86
C GLU A 202 -26.03 15.55 -6.14
N ARG A 203 -26.15 15.20 -7.42
CA ARG A 203 -26.55 13.86 -7.84
C ARG A 203 -25.56 12.80 -7.35
N THR A 204 -24.27 13.06 -7.50
CA THR A 204 -23.19 12.17 -7.07
C THR A 204 -23.22 11.96 -5.55
N VAL A 205 -23.46 13.02 -4.77
CA VAL A 205 -23.62 12.93 -3.31
C VAL A 205 -24.80 12.04 -2.94
N LEU A 206 -25.95 12.19 -3.61
CA LEU A 206 -27.13 11.35 -3.37
C LEU A 206 -26.86 9.87 -3.70
N ASP A 207 -26.21 9.60 -4.83
CA ASP A 207 -25.88 8.24 -5.26
C ASP A 207 -24.89 7.56 -4.30
N LEU A 208 -23.85 8.28 -3.86
CA LEU A 208 -22.88 7.78 -2.87
C LEU A 208 -23.51 7.58 -1.49
N THR A 209 -24.35 8.53 -1.05
CA THR A 209 -25.06 8.42 0.23
C THR A 209 -25.95 7.19 0.24
N SER A 210 -26.68 6.95 -0.85
CA SER A 210 -27.52 5.76 -1.00
C SER A 210 -26.68 4.47 -1.01
N ALA A 211 -25.54 4.47 -1.69
CA ALA A 211 -24.63 3.32 -1.74
C ALA A 211 -24.05 2.97 -0.36
N VAL A 212 -23.72 3.98 0.46
CA VAL A 212 -23.23 3.79 1.83
C VAL A 212 -24.30 3.24 2.75
N HIS A 213 -25.55 3.73 2.67
CA HIS A 213 -26.64 3.27 3.55
C HIS A 213 -26.97 1.79 3.36
N LEU A 214 -26.69 1.21 2.19
CA LEU A 214 -26.83 -0.21 1.92
C LEU A 214 -25.73 -1.06 2.60
N ARG A 215 -24.71 -0.44 3.18
CA ARG A 215 -23.66 -1.12 3.95
C ARG A 215 -24.03 -1.15 5.42
N HIS A 216 -23.93 -2.34 6.00
CA HIS A 216 -24.04 -2.51 7.44
C HIS A 216 -22.64 -2.55 8.07
N ARG A 217 -22.08 -1.38 8.42
CA ARG A 217 -20.98 -1.25 9.38
C ARG A 217 -21.54 -0.79 10.71
N THR A 218 -21.23 -1.50 11.79
CA THR A 218 -21.71 -1.19 13.14
C THR A 218 -20.77 -0.28 13.92
N ASP A 219 -19.55 -0.09 13.43
CA ASP A 219 -18.46 0.61 14.11
C ASP A 219 -18.31 2.09 13.69
N TRP A 220 -18.68 2.42 12.45
CA TRP A 220 -18.65 3.80 11.96
C TRP A 220 -19.64 4.01 10.81
N GLN A 221 -20.37 5.13 10.84
CA GLN A 221 -21.23 5.55 9.73
C GLN A 221 -20.43 6.44 8.79
N VAL A 222 -20.12 5.90 7.59
CA VAL A 222 -19.35 6.63 6.57
C VAL A 222 -20.10 7.90 6.16
N LYS A 223 -19.40 9.05 6.24
CA LYS A 223 -19.94 10.36 5.86
C LYS A 223 -19.61 10.67 4.42
N VAL A 224 -20.55 11.29 3.70
CA VAL A 224 -20.35 11.82 2.34
C VAL A 224 -20.29 13.34 2.44
N LEU A 225 -19.16 13.91 2.09
CA LEU A 225 -18.85 15.34 2.21
C LEU A 225 -18.66 15.97 0.83
N ARG A 226 -18.82 17.28 0.75
CA ARG A 226 -18.63 18.08 -0.47
C ARG A 226 -17.45 19.01 -0.26
N THR A 227 -16.60 19.14 -1.27
CA THR A 227 -15.49 20.09 -1.25
C THR A 227 -15.32 20.80 -2.59
N VAL A 228 -14.82 22.03 -2.54
CA VAL A 228 -14.28 22.75 -3.70
C VAL A 228 -12.84 23.10 -3.34
N ALA A 229 -11.92 22.16 -3.61
CA ALA A 229 -10.53 22.25 -3.17
C ALA A 229 -9.81 23.54 -3.64
N THR A 230 -10.22 24.14 -4.75
CA THR A 230 -9.64 25.38 -5.28
C THR A 230 -10.04 26.63 -4.51
N SER A 231 -11.21 26.65 -3.86
CA SER A 231 -11.65 27.75 -3.00
C SER A 231 -11.46 27.48 -1.51
N GLY A 232 -11.19 26.22 -1.15
CA GLY A 232 -11.11 25.76 0.24
C GLY A 232 -12.45 25.45 0.90
N GLU A 233 -13.56 25.59 0.17
CA GLU A 233 -14.89 25.24 0.67
C GLU A 233 -14.98 23.75 1.01
N GLY A 234 -15.53 23.44 2.18
CA GLY A 234 -15.66 22.06 2.68
C GLY A 234 -14.41 21.51 3.36
N ALA A 235 -13.27 22.21 3.32
CA ALA A 235 -12.04 21.75 3.97
C ALA A 235 -12.12 21.74 5.51
N PRO A 236 -12.71 22.75 6.18
CA PRO A 236 -12.94 22.71 7.63
C PRO A 236 -13.82 21.53 8.05
N GLU A 237 -14.91 21.28 7.32
CA GLU A 237 -15.85 20.19 7.59
C GLU A 237 -15.20 18.82 7.37
N LEU A 238 -14.33 18.71 6.36
CA LEU A 238 -13.54 17.51 6.12
C LEU A 238 -12.53 17.26 7.25
N ALA A 239 -11.81 18.28 7.69
CA ALA A 239 -10.89 18.17 8.83
C ALA A 239 -11.63 17.75 10.11
N ASP A 240 -12.79 18.34 10.39
CA ASP A 240 -13.63 17.96 11.54
C ASP A 240 -14.08 16.51 11.48
N ALA A 241 -14.52 16.04 10.31
CA ALA A 241 -14.95 14.66 10.11
C ALA A 241 -13.78 13.66 10.25
N ILE A 242 -12.57 14.03 9.81
CA ILE A 242 -11.36 13.24 10.03
C ILE A 242 -11.11 13.13 11.53
N GLU A 243 -11.03 14.25 12.25
CA GLU A 243 -10.77 14.27 13.70
C GLU A 243 -11.84 13.52 14.50
N GLU A 244 -13.10 13.59 14.08
CA GLU A 244 -14.21 12.83 14.66
C GLU A 244 -14.02 11.32 14.47
N HIS A 245 -13.68 10.88 13.26
CA HIS A 245 -13.40 9.46 13.00
C HIS A 245 -12.21 8.94 13.82
N GLY A 246 -11.15 9.76 13.93
CA GLY A 246 -9.98 9.43 14.76
C GLY A 246 -10.34 9.30 16.24
N ARG A 247 -11.20 10.19 16.77
CA ARG A 247 -11.71 10.10 18.15
C ARG A 247 -12.60 8.89 18.38
N ALA A 248 -13.46 8.55 17.42
CA ALA A 248 -14.43 7.47 17.55
C ALA A 248 -13.79 6.08 17.40
N THR A 249 -12.83 5.93 16.48
CA THR A 249 -12.25 4.61 16.14
C THR A 249 -10.82 4.41 16.67
N GLY A 250 -10.20 5.46 17.20
CA GLY A 250 -8.83 5.47 17.70
C GLY A 250 -7.79 5.70 16.60
N ILE A 251 -6.66 6.32 17.00
CA ILE A 251 -5.48 6.49 16.16
C ILE A 251 -4.44 5.38 16.43
N GLY A 252 -3.54 5.15 15.47
CA GLY A 252 -2.53 4.10 15.55
C GLY A 252 -3.04 2.67 15.34
N LYS A 253 -4.30 2.48 14.94
CA LYS A 253 -4.86 1.15 14.64
C LYS A 253 -4.15 0.46 13.47
N ARG A 254 -3.56 1.24 12.56
CA ARG A 254 -2.66 0.74 11.50
C ARG A 254 -1.50 -0.11 12.04
N LEU A 255 -1.02 0.15 13.26
CA LEU A 255 0.10 -0.59 13.84
C LEU A 255 -0.31 -2.02 14.21
N LYS A 256 -1.57 -2.23 14.61
CA LYS A 256 -2.11 -3.58 14.87
C LYS A 256 -2.17 -4.42 13.59
N HIS A 257 -2.38 -3.78 12.44
CA HIS A 257 -2.33 -4.42 11.14
C HIS A 257 -0.88 -4.70 10.67
N GLN A 258 0.11 -3.97 11.21
CA GLN A 258 1.54 -4.14 10.92
C GLN A 258 2.28 -5.06 11.93
N GLU A 259 1.70 -5.32 13.11
CA GLU A 259 2.27 -6.14 14.20
C GLU A 259 2.11 -7.67 14.02
N SER A 260 1.65 -8.15 12.87
CA SER A 260 1.92 -9.54 12.48
C SER A 260 3.41 -9.63 12.10
N PRO A 261 4.28 -10.26 12.93
CA PRO A 261 5.43 -9.52 13.45
C PRO A 261 6.72 -9.62 12.61
N LEU A 262 7.35 -8.45 12.43
CA LEU A 262 8.80 -8.30 12.34
C LEU A 262 9.31 -7.89 13.74
N ALA A 263 9.85 -8.82 14.52
CA ALA A 263 10.57 -8.52 15.77
C ALA A 263 12.10 -8.65 15.59
N PRO A 264 12.93 -7.94 16.38
CA PRO A 264 14.35 -7.78 16.12
C PRO A 264 15.16 -9.00 16.60
N LEU A 265 16.00 -9.55 15.71
CA LEU A 265 16.97 -10.59 16.04
C LEU A 265 18.20 -9.96 16.72
N ALA A 266 18.17 -9.87 18.05
CA ALA A 266 19.38 -9.68 18.85
C ALA A 266 19.30 -10.46 20.17
N GLY A 267 19.81 -11.69 20.13
CA GLY A 267 20.48 -12.38 21.24
C GLY A 267 19.63 -12.89 22.41
N ARG A 268 19.29 -14.18 22.40
CA ARG A 268 19.63 -15.18 23.46
C ARG A 268 19.02 -16.55 23.15
N GLY A 269 19.93 -17.53 23.03
CA GLY A 269 19.86 -18.92 23.51
C GLY A 269 18.55 -19.72 23.51
N ALA A 270 18.55 -20.75 22.66
CA ALA A 270 18.14 -22.13 22.93
C ALA A 270 16.75 -22.39 23.57
N GLY A 271 15.86 -22.95 22.75
CA GLY A 271 14.80 -23.85 23.19
C GLY A 271 13.39 -23.26 23.17
N GLY A 272 12.47 -23.98 22.51
CA GLY A 272 11.03 -23.80 22.65
C GLY A 272 10.37 -23.07 21.49
N GLU A 273 9.84 -23.85 20.55
CA GLU A 273 9.12 -23.43 19.35
C GLU A 273 7.84 -22.65 19.69
N GLY A 274 7.83 -21.36 19.33
CA GLY A 274 6.63 -20.55 19.21
C GLY A 274 6.02 -20.70 17.82
N SER A 275 4.73 -21.01 17.77
CA SER A 275 3.93 -21.14 16.56
C SER A 275 3.75 -19.81 15.83
N VAL A 276 4.44 -19.65 14.72
CA VAL A 276 4.01 -18.90 13.53
C VAL A 276 3.06 -19.82 12.75
N ALA A 277 1.96 -19.35 12.16
CA ALA A 277 1.41 -20.08 11.02
C ALA A 277 2.34 -19.78 9.82
N PRO A 278 3.17 -20.72 9.36
CA PRO A 278 4.42 -20.40 8.67
C PRO A 278 4.19 -19.96 7.22
N GLN A 279 5.18 -19.28 6.65
CA GLN A 279 5.39 -19.39 5.20
C GLN A 279 5.68 -20.85 4.94
N ALA A 280 4.93 -21.49 4.04
CA ALA A 280 5.18 -22.87 3.70
C ALA A 280 6.62 -23.03 3.22
N THR A 281 7.46 -23.60 4.08
CA THR A 281 8.73 -24.18 3.69
C THR A 281 8.48 -25.18 2.57
N ASP A 282 9.49 -25.53 1.79
CA ASP A 282 9.34 -26.58 0.78
C ASP A 282 8.72 -27.86 1.42
N GLU A 283 9.08 -28.15 2.66
CA GLU A 283 8.51 -29.24 3.45
C GLU A 283 7.00 -29.08 3.70
N GLU A 284 6.52 -27.91 4.10
CA GLU A 284 5.09 -27.62 4.28
C GLU A 284 4.31 -27.58 2.97
N LEU A 285 4.91 -27.07 1.90
CA LEU A 285 4.32 -27.06 0.57
C LEU A 285 4.14 -28.49 0.06
N PHE A 286 5.18 -29.32 0.16
CA PHE A 286 5.10 -30.72 -0.24
C PHE A 286 4.16 -31.52 0.68
N ALA A 287 4.10 -31.20 1.97
CA ALA A 287 3.12 -31.78 2.89
C ALA A 287 1.68 -31.42 2.47
N GLN A 288 1.41 -30.17 2.09
CA GLN A 288 0.11 -29.76 1.58
C GLN A 288 -0.25 -30.46 0.27
N LEU A 289 0.70 -30.54 -0.67
CA LEU A 289 0.52 -31.21 -1.95
C LEU A 289 0.18 -32.70 -1.73
N ARG A 290 0.85 -33.37 -0.79
CA ARG A 290 0.51 -34.75 -0.37
C ARG A 290 -0.90 -34.83 0.24
N ARG A 291 -1.30 -33.88 1.09
CA ARG A 291 -2.65 -33.86 1.68
C ARG A 291 -3.73 -33.78 0.62
N TRP A 292 -3.59 -32.90 -0.37
CA TRP A 292 -4.55 -32.81 -1.48
C TRP A 292 -4.60 -34.09 -2.31
N ARG A 293 -3.45 -34.72 -2.56
CA ARG A 293 -3.41 -36.02 -3.25
C ARG A 293 -4.13 -37.14 -2.51
N VAL A 294 -3.87 -37.28 -1.21
CA VAL A 294 -4.55 -38.29 -0.38
C VAL A 294 -6.06 -38.05 -0.35
N ALA A 295 -6.49 -36.80 -0.42
CA ALA A 295 -7.90 -36.43 -0.54
C ALA A 295 -8.51 -36.67 -1.94
N GLY A 296 -7.77 -37.29 -2.88
CA GLY A 296 -8.23 -37.59 -4.24
C GLY A 296 -8.33 -36.38 -5.16
N LYS A 297 -7.71 -35.25 -4.78
CA LYS A 297 -7.74 -34.03 -5.58
C LYS A 297 -6.65 -34.05 -6.64
N GLY A 298 -6.97 -33.55 -7.83
CA GLY A 298 -5.96 -33.29 -8.86
C GLY A 298 -5.04 -32.16 -8.41
N VAL A 299 -3.73 -32.34 -8.58
CA VAL A 299 -2.73 -31.34 -8.16
C VAL A 299 -1.65 -31.16 -9.22
N ALA A 300 -1.05 -29.98 -9.22
CA ALA A 300 0.11 -29.64 -10.03
C ALA A 300 1.14 -28.87 -9.19
N LEU A 301 2.40 -28.98 -9.61
CA LEU A 301 3.51 -28.24 -9.07
C LEU A 301 4.07 -27.34 -10.16
N ALA A 302 4.21 -26.06 -9.84
CA ALA A 302 4.93 -25.09 -10.64
C ALA A 302 6.27 -24.79 -9.98
N THR A 303 7.35 -24.79 -10.76
CA THR A 303 8.73 -24.58 -10.29
C THR A 303 9.41 -23.53 -11.13
N VAL A 304 10.03 -22.55 -10.49
CA VAL A 304 10.92 -21.60 -11.19
C VAL A 304 12.17 -22.35 -11.62
N VAL A 305 12.32 -22.60 -12.92
CA VAL A 305 13.46 -23.35 -13.47
C VAL A 305 14.57 -22.47 -13.99
N LYS A 306 14.26 -21.20 -14.32
CA LYS A 306 15.27 -20.25 -14.78
C LYS A 306 14.86 -18.81 -14.53
N THR A 307 15.81 -17.97 -14.20
CA THR A 307 15.62 -16.51 -14.04
C THR A 307 16.69 -15.73 -14.82
N TRP A 308 16.32 -14.57 -15.36
CA TRP A 308 17.23 -13.62 -15.98
C TRP A 308 16.95 -12.23 -15.44
N GLY A 309 17.99 -11.50 -15.02
CA GLY A 309 17.82 -10.18 -14.41
C GLY A 309 17.26 -10.26 -12.98
N SER A 310 16.60 -9.20 -12.53
CA SER A 310 15.98 -9.11 -11.21
C SER A 310 14.69 -9.93 -11.13
N SER A 311 14.77 -11.13 -10.53
CA SER A 311 13.60 -11.97 -10.23
C SER A 311 13.19 -11.86 -8.76
N PRO A 312 11.89 -11.69 -8.46
CA PRO A 312 11.37 -11.64 -7.08
C PRO A 312 11.45 -12.97 -6.32
N ARG A 313 11.64 -14.10 -7.03
CA ARG A 313 11.83 -15.44 -6.45
C ARG A 313 13.03 -16.14 -7.10
N PRO A 314 13.89 -16.83 -6.33
CA PRO A 314 15.02 -17.57 -6.89
C PRO A 314 14.55 -18.82 -7.65
N GLU A 315 15.42 -19.33 -8.52
CA GLU A 315 15.29 -20.67 -9.10
C GLU A 315 15.11 -21.72 -8.00
N GLY A 316 14.24 -22.70 -8.24
CA GLY A 316 13.80 -23.67 -7.24
C GLY A 316 12.59 -23.24 -6.41
N SER A 317 12.07 -22.01 -6.58
CA SER A 317 10.82 -21.61 -5.91
C SER A 317 9.61 -22.38 -6.45
N HIS A 318 8.73 -22.81 -5.55
CA HIS A 318 7.60 -23.68 -5.86
C HIS A 318 6.25 -23.02 -5.60
N LEU A 319 5.24 -23.43 -6.39
CA LEU A 319 3.82 -23.15 -6.18
C LEU A 319 3.04 -24.45 -6.43
N ALA A 320 2.40 -24.96 -5.38
CA ALA A 320 1.51 -26.11 -5.44
C ALA A 320 0.07 -25.62 -5.69
N VAL A 321 -0.61 -26.23 -6.65
CA VAL A 321 -1.98 -25.85 -7.04
C VAL A 321 -2.87 -27.09 -7.05
N GLU A 322 -4.10 -26.94 -6.56
CA GLU A 322 -5.14 -27.95 -6.56
C GLU A 322 -6.20 -27.66 -7.63
N ALA A 323 -6.91 -28.67 -8.11
CA ALA A 323 -7.90 -28.56 -9.19
C ALA A 323 -8.94 -27.45 -8.97
N GLY A 324 -9.40 -27.25 -7.72
CA GLY A 324 -10.30 -26.17 -7.31
C GLY A 324 -9.69 -24.75 -7.28
N GLY A 325 -8.41 -24.59 -7.62
CA GLY A 325 -7.71 -23.30 -7.64
C GLY A 325 -7.07 -22.89 -6.31
N ALA A 326 -7.21 -23.69 -5.26
CA ALA A 326 -6.46 -23.48 -4.02
C ALA A 326 -4.95 -23.70 -4.27
N PHE A 327 -4.11 -22.85 -3.67
CA PHE A 327 -2.66 -22.92 -3.88
C PHE A 327 -1.86 -22.59 -2.61
N VAL A 328 -0.60 -23.06 -2.58
CA VAL A 328 0.39 -22.78 -1.54
C VAL A 328 1.76 -22.60 -2.20
N GLY A 329 2.55 -21.64 -1.71
CA GLY A 329 3.83 -21.29 -2.30
C GLY A 329 3.72 -20.08 -3.23
N SER A 330 4.79 -19.80 -3.98
CA SER A 330 4.89 -18.65 -4.86
C SER A 330 6.07 -18.80 -5.82
N VAL A 331 5.85 -18.43 -7.08
CA VAL A 331 6.88 -18.44 -8.15
C VAL A 331 7.35 -17.03 -8.51
N SER A 332 6.63 -15.98 -8.11
CA SER A 332 7.05 -14.59 -8.39
C SER A 332 6.68 -13.57 -7.31
N GLY A 333 6.05 -13.98 -6.22
CA GLY A 333 5.59 -13.09 -5.15
C GLY A 333 4.23 -12.43 -5.42
N GLY A 334 3.48 -12.85 -6.44
CA GLY A 334 2.12 -12.39 -6.74
C GLY A 334 1.89 -11.92 -8.18
N CYS A 335 2.95 -11.77 -8.98
CA CYS A 335 2.92 -11.13 -10.30
C CYS A 335 2.36 -12.02 -11.42
N ILE A 336 2.72 -13.31 -11.42
CA ILE A 336 2.34 -14.28 -12.47
C ILE A 336 1.56 -15.47 -11.90
N GLU A 337 1.30 -15.51 -10.59
CA GLU A 337 0.64 -16.62 -9.90
C GLU A 337 -0.71 -16.96 -10.51
N GLY A 338 -1.53 -15.96 -10.87
CA GLY A 338 -2.83 -16.20 -11.51
C GLY A 338 -2.71 -16.93 -12.85
N ALA A 339 -1.76 -16.52 -13.71
CA ALA A 339 -1.51 -17.18 -14.99
C ALA A 339 -0.94 -18.60 -14.80
N VAL A 340 -0.04 -18.77 -13.83
CA VAL A 340 0.55 -20.08 -13.51
C VAL A 340 -0.50 -21.02 -12.91
N ILE A 341 -1.43 -20.53 -12.09
CA ILE A 341 -2.55 -21.31 -11.54
C ILE A 341 -3.48 -21.77 -12.66
N ALA A 342 -3.83 -20.90 -13.61
CA ALA A 342 -4.67 -21.26 -14.74
C ALA A 342 -4.04 -22.38 -15.59
N GLU A 343 -2.75 -22.27 -15.89
CA GLU A 343 -2.01 -23.31 -16.63
C GLU A 343 -1.85 -24.60 -15.81
N ALA A 344 -1.69 -24.50 -14.48
CA ALA A 344 -1.64 -25.65 -13.58
C ALA A 344 -2.97 -26.40 -13.54
N GLN A 345 -4.10 -25.70 -13.50
CA GLN A 345 -5.43 -26.32 -13.60
C GLN A 345 -5.61 -27.02 -14.96
N ALA A 346 -5.15 -26.41 -16.05
CA ALA A 346 -5.19 -27.05 -17.36
C ALA A 346 -4.30 -28.32 -17.41
N ALA A 347 -3.11 -28.28 -16.81
CA ALA A 347 -2.21 -29.44 -16.69
C ALA A 347 -2.79 -30.56 -15.83
N ILE A 348 -3.56 -30.25 -14.80
CA ILE A 348 -4.27 -31.24 -13.98
C ILE A 348 -5.30 -32.01 -14.83
N VAL A 349 -6.01 -31.31 -15.72
CA VAL A 349 -7.05 -31.88 -16.58
C VAL A 349 -6.46 -32.72 -17.71
N ASP A 350 -5.53 -32.16 -18.49
CA ASP A 350 -5.01 -32.80 -19.69
C ASP A 350 -3.77 -33.68 -19.46
N GLY A 351 -3.14 -33.57 -18.29
CA GLY A 351 -1.95 -34.34 -17.90
C GLY A 351 -0.66 -33.90 -18.59
N LYS A 352 -0.65 -32.79 -19.33
CA LYS A 352 0.51 -32.35 -20.11
C LYS A 352 1.36 -31.34 -19.32
N PRO A 353 2.68 -31.57 -19.16
CA PRO A 353 3.57 -30.58 -18.56
C PRO A 353 3.74 -29.38 -19.50
N ARG A 354 4.02 -28.21 -18.91
CA ARG A 354 4.12 -26.93 -19.61
C ARG A 354 5.36 -26.18 -19.15
N LEU A 355 6.03 -25.52 -20.08
CA LEU A 355 7.13 -24.61 -19.78
C LEU A 355 6.69 -23.21 -20.16
N LEU A 356 6.47 -22.37 -19.16
CA LEU A 356 5.96 -21.02 -19.32
C LEU A 356 7.16 -20.06 -19.24
N GLU A 357 7.29 -19.16 -20.21
CA GLU A 357 8.27 -18.08 -20.16
C GLU A 357 7.52 -16.77 -19.97
N PHE A 358 7.87 -16.05 -18.92
CA PHE A 358 7.29 -14.76 -18.61
C PHE A 358 8.42 -13.72 -18.66
N GLY A 359 8.24 -12.65 -19.44
CA GLY A 359 9.30 -11.70 -19.70
C GLY A 359 8.88 -10.58 -20.65
N VAL A 360 9.68 -9.51 -20.71
CA VAL A 360 9.46 -8.41 -21.66
C VAL A 360 9.98 -8.84 -23.04
N SER A 361 9.08 -9.21 -23.94
CA SER A 361 9.28 -9.11 -25.38
C SER A 361 8.27 -8.13 -25.94
N ASP A 362 8.75 -7.14 -26.68
CA ASP A 362 7.92 -6.17 -27.38
C ASP A 362 6.82 -6.88 -28.19
N GLU A 363 5.63 -6.29 -28.15
CA GLU A 363 4.37 -6.63 -28.85
C GLU A 363 3.28 -7.42 -28.09
N ARG A 364 3.48 -7.88 -26.84
CA ARG A 364 2.38 -8.45 -26.01
C ARG A 364 2.39 -8.06 -24.52
N ALA A 365 2.86 -6.86 -24.20
CA ALA A 365 3.14 -6.39 -22.85
C ALA A 365 1.92 -6.08 -21.94
N TRP A 366 0.69 -6.49 -22.29
CA TRP A 366 -0.51 -6.21 -21.46
C TRP A 366 -1.17 -7.40 -20.79
N GLU A 367 -0.75 -8.65 -21.05
CA GLU A 367 -1.48 -9.81 -20.53
C GLU A 367 -0.85 -10.50 -19.30
N VAL A 368 0.42 -10.26 -18.95
CA VAL A 368 0.99 -10.84 -17.72
C VAL A 368 2.04 -9.93 -17.07
N GLY A 369 1.74 -9.45 -15.86
CA GLY A 369 2.43 -8.36 -15.19
C GLY A 369 3.79 -8.70 -14.59
N LEU A 370 4.83 -8.80 -15.41
CA LEU A 370 6.22 -8.73 -14.92
C LEU A 370 6.80 -7.33 -15.16
N ALA A 371 6.75 -6.47 -14.14
CA ALA A 371 7.22 -5.09 -14.22
C ALA A 371 8.71 -4.91 -13.84
N CYS A 372 9.46 -5.99 -13.60
CA CYS A 372 10.81 -5.93 -13.01
C CYS A 372 11.96 -6.20 -14.00
N GLY A 373 11.80 -5.93 -15.31
CA GLY A 373 12.89 -6.04 -16.30
C GLY A 373 13.58 -7.41 -16.41
N GLY A 374 13.10 -8.41 -15.69
CA GLY A 374 13.61 -9.76 -15.62
C GLY A 374 12.68 -10.73 -16.34
N ARG A 375 13.23 -11.88 -16.72
CA ARG A 375 12.46 -12.99 -17.27
C ARG A 375 12.50 -14.15 -16.30
N VAL A 376 11.41 -14.89 -16.23
CA VAL A 376 11.32 -16.11 -15.43
C VAL A 376 10.71 -17.21 -16.27
N GLN A 377 11.28 -18.39 -16.15
CA GLN A 377 10.76 -19.60 -16.75
C GLN A 377 10.22 -20.50 -15.65
N VAL A 378 8.94 -20.87 -15.79
CA VAL A 378 8.22 -21.69 -14.81
C VAL A 378 7.81 -23.00 -15.48
N PHE A 379 8.26 -24.11 -14.92
CA PHE A 379 7.83 -25.44 -15.35
C PHE A 379 6.64 -25.88 -14.51
N VAL A 380 5.55 -26.26 -15.17
CA VAL A 380 4.31 -26.70 -14.53
C VAL A 380 4.04 -28.14 -14.90
N GLU A 381 3.85 -29.00 -13.90
CA GLU A 381 3.57 -30.42 -14.11
C GLU A 381 2.45 -30.92 -13.19
N LYS A 382 1.63 -31.83 -13.70
CA LYS A 382 0.66 -32.57 -12.89
C LYS A 382 1.40 -33.55 -11.99
N ILE A 383 1.09 -33.55 -10.70
CA ILE A 383 1.62 -34.56 -9.79
C ILE A 383 0.63 -35.71 -9.70
N GLY A 384 0.98 -36.80 -10.39
CA GLY A 384 0.21 -38.05 -10.50
C GLY A 384 0.33 -38.94 -9.29
#